data_AF-A0A8S3GYJ9-F1
#
_entry.id   AF-A0A8S3GYJ9-F1
#
_cell.length_a   1.000
_cell.length_b   1.000
_cell.length_c   1.000
_cell.angle_alpha   90.00
_cell.angle_beta   90.00
_cell.angle_gamma   90.00
#
_symmetry.space_group_name_H-M   'P 1'
#
loop_
_entity.id
_entity.type
_entity.pdbx_description
1 polymer ?
#
loop_
_entity_poly.entity_id
_entity_poly.type
_entity_poly.pdbx_seq_one_letter_code
_entity_poly.pdbx_strand_id
1 'polypeptide(L)'
;TEVIQKNNRRHIIEDSLRETEENLQQLLERITSYGNDRNVPLLQLIDLNLLSSKGAYDENKIFETLKERYDECMEYKRSMIVYDLDSLVGVNQSDSESSMGTSTSTSIVNQSIYIYVTSRFREA
;
A
#
# COMPACT_ATOMS: atom_id res chain seq x y z
N THR A 1 -19.23 8.46 19.30
CA THR A 1 -18.65 9.83 19.26
C THR A 1 -17.12 9.83 19.24
N GLU A 2 -16.44 8.89 19.91
CA GLU A 2 -14.96 8.76 19.88
C GLU A 2 -14.36 8.34 18.53
N VAL A 3 -15.08 7.56 17.72
CA VAL A 3 -14.61 7.09 16.39
C VAL A 3 -14.44 8.25 15.40
N ILE A 4 -15.32 9.27 15.48
CA ILE A 4 -15.30 10.45 14.61
C ILE A 4 -14.09 11.35 14.95
N GLN A 5 -13.75 11.48 16.24
CA GLN A 5 -12.56 12.23 16.66
C GLN A 5 -11.25 11.54 16.28
N LYS A 6 -11.19 10.20 16.30
CA LYS A 6 -10.01 9.44 15.84
C LYS A 6 -9.78 9.59 14.33
N ASN A 7 -10.84 9.56 13.52
CA ASN A 7 -10.74 9.77 12.08
C ASN A 7 -10.30 11.20 11.74
N ASN A 8 -10.87 12.22 12.40
CA ASN A 8 -10.43 13.61 12.17
C ASN A 8 -8.97 13.84 12.55
N ARG A 9 -8.46 13.23 13.63
CA ARG A 9 -7.04 13.35 14.00
C ARG A 9 -6.10 12.67 13.00
N ARG A 10 -6.50 11.55 12.39
CA ARG A 10 -5.71 10.89 11.34
C ARG A 10 -5.59 11.78 10.11
N HIS A 11 -6.69 12.37 9.65
CA HIS A 11 -6.68 13.30 8.53
C HIS A 11 -5.79 14.53 8.79
N ILE A 12 -5.89 15.16 9.96
CA ILE A 12 -5.07 16.34 10.29
C ILE A 12 -3.57 16.01 10.30
N ILE A 13 -3.19 14.82 10.79
CA ILE A 13 -1.78 14.39 10.80
C ILE A 13 -1.31 14.06 9.38
N GLU A 14 -2.11 13.34 8.59
CA GLU A 14 -1.80 13.04 7.18
C GLU A 14 -1.63 14.31 6.35
N ASP A 15 -2.53 15.29 6.50
CA ASP A 15 -2.47 16.55 5.76
C ASP A 15 -1.20 17.34 6.14
N SER A 16 -0.87 17.44 7.43
CA SER A 16 0.36 18.11 7.88
C SER A 16 1.65 17.43 7.38
N LEU A 17 1.59 16.12 7.14
CA LEU A 17 2.72 15.34 6.64
C LEU A 17 2.86 15.44 5.11
N ARG A 18 1.78 15.81 4.41
CA ARG A 18 1.71 15.97 2.95
C ARG A 18 1.99 17.40 2.48
N GLU A 19 1.84 18.40 3.34
CA GLU A 19 2.04 19.82 2.99
C GLU A 19 3.42 20.11 2.36
N THR A 20 4.43 19.28 2.64
CA THR A 20 5.79 19.41 2.09
C THR A 20 6.15 18.34 1.06
N GLU A 21 5.27 17.39 0.77
CA GLU A 21 5.52 16.29 -0.17
C GLU A 21 4.96 16.63 -1.57
N GLU A 22 5.84 17.10 -2.44
CA GLU A 22 5.52 17.37 -3.85
C GLU A 22 5.92 16.22 -4.78
N ASN A 23 6.80 15.31 -4.33
CA ASN A 23 7.30 14.21 -5.15
C ASN A 23 7.64 12.93 -4.37
N LEU A 24 7.77 11.81 -5.11
CA LEU A 24 8.11 10.49 -4.56
C LEU A 24 9.46 10.48 -3.82
N GLN A 25 10.43 11.27 -4.26
CA GLN A 25 11.75 11.32 -3.64
C GLN A 25 11.65 11.84 -2.19
N GLN A 26 10.90 12.91 -1.96
CA GLN A 26 10.67 13.46 -0.62
C GLN A 26 9.95 12.45 0.29
N LEU A 27 9.01 11.68 -0.25
CA LEU A 27 8.34 10.60 0.49
C LEU A 27 9.33 9.50 0.90
N LEU A 28 10.19 9.06 -0.02
CA LEU A 28 11.22 8.06 0.27
C LEU A 28 12.22 8.56 1.31
N GLU A 29 12.65 9.82 1.23
CA GLU A 29 13.53 10.46 2.21
C GLU A 29 12.88 10.48 3.60
N ARG A 30 11.59 10.84 3.69
CA ARG A 30 10.85 10.87 4.97
C ARG A 30 10.69 9.47 5.58
N ILE A 31 10.30 8.49 4.77
CA ILE A 31 10.16 7.09 5.22
C ILE A 31 11.51 6.55 5.71
N THR A 32 12.58 6.84 4.97
CA THR A 32 13.94 6.41 5.33
C THR A 32 14.40 7.09 6.61
N SER A 33 14.18 8.39 6.76
CA SER A 33 14.49 9.13 8.00
C SER A 33 13.75 8.55 9.18
N TYR A 34 12.46 8.25 9.04
CA TYR A 34 11.65 7.65 10.09
C TYR A 34 12.15 6.24 10.49
N GLY A 35 12.55 5.43 9.51
CA GLY A 35 13.20 4.13 9.77
C GLY A 35 14.52 4.29 10.53
N ASN A 36 15.34 5.25 10.14
CA ASN A 36 16.62 5.55 10.78
C ASN A 36 16.43 6.01 12.24
N ASP A 37 15.50 6.93 12.50
CA ASP A 37 15.19 7.45 13.84
C ASP A 37 14.75 6.34 14.81
N ARG A 38 14.10 5.30 14.28
CA ARG A 38 13.66 4.13 15.05
C ARG A 38 14.70 3.01 15.15
N ASN A 39 15.89 3.20 14.60
CA ASN A 39 16.93 2.18 14.47
C ASN A 39 16.37 0.91 13.81
N VAL A 40 15.74 1.08 12.65
CA VAL A 40 15.25 -0.03 11.83
C VAL A 40 16.39 -0.51 10.91
N PRO A 41 17.02 -1.66 11.18
CA PRO A 41 18.11 -2.20 10.35
C PRO A 41 17.68 -2.65 8.95
N LEU A 42 16.40 -2.98 8.75
CA LEU A 42 15.87 -3.44 7.47
C LEU A 42 14.65 -2.61 7.06
N LEU A 43 14.81 -1.82 6.01
CA LEU A 43 13.74 -1.09 5.35
C LEU A 43 13.53 -1.65 3.93
N GLN A 44 12.35 -2.19 3.65
CA GLN A 44 11.98 -2.72 2.34
C GLN A 44 10.88 -1.87 1.70
N LEU A 45 11.10 -1.49 0.45
CA LEU A 45 10.14 -0.76 -0.38
C LEU A 45 9.71 -1.67 -1.53
N ILE A 46 8.42 -1.96 -1.62
CA ILE A 46 7.86 -2.88 -2.61
C ILE A 46 6.92 -2.10 -3.54
N ASP A 47 7.38 -1.93 -4.78
CA ASP A 47 6.61 -1.39 -5.88
C ASP A 47 5.85 -2.52 -6.59
N LEU A 48 4.52 -2.52 -6.44
CA LEU A 48 3.63 -3.54 -7.02
C LEU A 48 3.41 -3.31 -8.53
N ASN A 49 3.61 -2.10 -9.05
CA ASN A 49 3.60 -1.82 -10.48
C ASN A 49 4.82 -2.45 -11.14
N LEU A 50 6.00 -2.36 -10.51
CA LEU A 50 7.19 -3.02 -11.04
C LEU A 50 7.04 -4.55 -11.04
N LEU A 51 6.39 -5.11 -10.03
CA LEU A 51 6.14 -6.55 -9.93
C LEU A 51 5.10 -7.04 -10.95
N SER A 52 4.14 -6.19 -11.34
CA SER A 52 3.07 -6.55 -12.29
C SER A 52 3.37 -6.16 -13.76
N SER A 53 4.06 -5.03 -14.00
CA SER A 53 4.37 -4.48 -15.34
C SER A 53 5.35 -5.32 -16.15
N LYS A 54 6.29 -6.00 -15.49
CA LYS A 54 7.07 -7.04 -16.14
C LYS A 54 6.16 -8.25 -16.25
N GLY A 55 5.47 -8.41 -17.39
CA GLY A 55 4.63 -9.57 -17.75
C GLY A 55 5.37 -10.93 -17.79
N ALA A 56 6.18 -11.20 -16.78
CA ALA A 56 7.13 -12.28 -16.60
C ALA A 56 6.93 -12.99 -15.25
N TYR A 57 5.94 -12.57 -14.45
CA TYR A 57 5.57 -13.22 -13.19
C TYR A 57 4.11 -13.68 -13.27
N ASP A 58 3.93 -15.00 -13.26
CA ASP A 58 2.67 -15.64 -12.87
C ASP A 58 2.24 -15.10 -11.50
N GLU A 59 0.95 -14.92 -11.24
CA GLU A 59 0.45 -14.39 -9.96
C GLU A 59 1.04 -15.16 -8.77
N ASN A 60 1.19 -16.48 -8.93
CA ASN A 60 1.84 -17.36 -7.96
C ASN A 60 3.25 -16.89 -7.57
N LYS A 61 4.03 -16.44 -8.55
CA LYS A 61 5.41 -15.99 -8.34
C LYS A 61 5.46 -14.60 -7.70
N ILE A 62 4.44 -13.77 -7.93
CA ILE A 62 4.26 -12.52 -7.20
C ILE A 62 3.98 -12.83 -5.72
N PHE A 63 3.07 -13.78 -5.43
CA PHE A 63 2.81 -14.21 -4.05
C PHE A 63 4.05 -14.78 -3.36
N GLU A 64 4.82 -15.62 -4.05
CA GLU A 64 6.08 -16.15 -3.52
C GLU A 64 7.04 -15.02 -3.18
N THR A 65 7.22 -14.05 -4.09
CA THR A 65 8.10 -12.89 -3.85
C THR A 65 7.63 -12.06 -2.66
N LEU A 66 6.32 -11.76 -2.58
CA LEU A 66 5.76 -10.99 -1.46
C LEU A 66 5.90 -11.74 -0.14
N LYS A 67 5.74 -13.06 -0.15
CA LYS A 67 5.91 -13.93 1.00
C LYS A 67 7.37 -13.95 1.46
N GLU A 68 8.31 -14.15 0.55
CA GLU A 68 9.75 -14.16 0.87
C GLU A 68 10.17 -12.85 1.53
N ARG A 69 9.73 -11.70 1.00
CA ARG A 69 10.04 -10.38 1.56
C ARG A 69 9.40 -10.15 2.91
N TYR A 70 8.17 -10.60 3.09
CA TYR A 70 7.50 -10.55 4.38
C TYR A 70 8.22 -11.42 5.42
N ASP A 71 8.53 -12.67 5.07
CA ASP A 71 9.23 -13.62 5.93
C ASP A 71 10.61 -13.07 6.32
N GLU A 72 11.36 -12.51 5.37
CA GLU A 72 12.63 -11.81 5.64
C GLU A 72 12.43 -10.66 6.64
N CYS A 73 11.41 -9.81 6.46
CA CYS A 73 11.12 -8.76 7.43
C CYS A 73 10.80 -9.28 8.83
N MET A 74 10.19 -10.46 8.96
CA MET A 74 9.89 -11.07 10.26
C MET A 74 11.13 -11.61 10.98
N GLU A 75 12.22 -11.92 10.28
CA GLU A 75 13.47 -12.38 10.88
C GLU A 75 14.21 -11.27 11.65
N TYR A 76 13.99 -10.01 11.27
CA TYR A 76 14.62 -8.86 11.92
C TYR A 76 13.75 -8.34 13.07
N LYS A 77 14.36 -8.23 14.25
CA LYS A 77 13.72 -7.69 15.48
C LYS A 77 13.06 -6.32 15.28
N ARG A 78 13.61 -5.51 14.37
CA ARG A 78 13.08 -4.21 13.96
C ARG A 78 13.18 -4.15 12.45
N SER A 79 12.05 -4.16 11.77
CA SER A 79 11.96 -4.08 10.31
C SER A 79 10.84 -3.14 9.92
N MET A 80 10.91 -2.64 8.70
CA MET A 80 9.88 -1.83 8.09
C MET A 80 9.71 -2.30 6.66
N ILE A 81 8.47 -2.55 6.28
CA ILE A 81 8.09 -2.89 4.92
C ILE A 81 7.01 -1.92 4.47
N VAL A 82 7.19 -1.35 3.29
CA VAL A 82 6.26 -0.39 2.68
C VAL A 82 5.84 -0.95 1.32
N TYR A 83 4.54 -1.08 1.12
CA TYR A 83 3.96 -1.52 -0.14
C TYR A 83 3.31 -0.34 -0.84
N ASP A 84 3.64 -0.13 -2.10
CA ASP A 84 2.89 0.76 -2.98
C ASP A 84 1.62 0.05 -3.47
N LEU A 85 0.49 0.38 -2.85
CA LEU A 85 -0.81 -0.21 -3.18
C LEU A 85 -1.49 0.46 -4.37
N ASP A 86 -1.10 1.68 -4.75
CA ASP A 86 -1.77 2.45 -5.81
C ASP A 86 -1.74 1.67 -7.14
N SER A 87 -0.66 0.93 -7.33
CA SER A 87 -0.44 -0.02 -8.42
C SER A 87 -1.41 -1.21 -8.48
N LEU A 88 -2.02 -1.62 -7.36
CA LEU A 88 -3.07 -2.67 -7.35
C LEU A 88 -4.47 -2.10 -7.52
N VAL A 89 -4.63 -0.81 -7.23
CA VAL A 89 -5.90 -0.07 -7.29
C VAL A 89 -6.12 0.40 -8.73
N GLY A 90 -6.09 -0.54 -9.67
CA GLY A 90 -6.75 -0.34 -10.95
C GLY A 90 -8.25 -0.36 -10.68
N VAL A 91 -8.84 0.80 -10.40
CA VAL A 91 -10.29 0.94 -10.28
C VAL A 91 -10.85 0.98 -11.69
N ASN A 92 -11.33 -0.15 -12.20
CA ASN A 92 -12.14 -0.11 -13.41
C ASN A 92 -13.49 0.50 -13.03
N GLN A 93 -13.60 1.82 -13.21
CA GLN A 93 -14.87 2.53 -13.14
C GLN A 93 -15.70 2.09 -14.34
N SER A 94 -16.69 1.26 -14.06
CA SER A 94 -17.70 0.88 -15.03
C SER A 94 -18.91 1.76 -14.77
N ASP A 95 -19.08 2.76 -15.63
CA ASP A 95 -20.23 3.65 -15.61
C ASP A 95 -21.32 3.02 -16.45
N SER A 96 -22.38 2.57 -15.77
CA SER A 96 -23.58 2.05 -16.43
C SER A 96 -24.63 3.14 -16.43
N GLU A 97 -24.89 3.73 -17.60
CA GLU A 97 -26.03 4.61 -17.83
C GLU A 97 -27.28 3.79 -18.14
N SER A 98 -28.30 3.93 -17.29
CA SER A 98 -29.61 3.34 -17.49
C SER A 98 -30.69 4.41 -17.45
N SER A 99 -31.89 4.11 -17.97
CA SER A 99 -33.05 4.99 -17.88
C SER A 99 -33.52 5.30 -16.44
N MET A 100 -32.95 4.62 -15.44
CA MET A 100 -33.20 4.84 -14.01
C MET A 100 -32.05 5.55 -13.26
N GLY A 101 -30.98 5.93 -13.95
CA GLY A 101 -29.84 6.65 -13.38
C GLY A 101 -28.47 6.04 -13.73
N THR A 102 -27.41 6.74 -13.31
CA THR A 102 -26.01 6.33 -13.43
C THR A 102 -25.57 5.51 -12.22
N SER A 103 -24.93 4.37 -12.47
CA SER A 103 -24.26 3.56 -11.44
C SER A 103 -22.78 3.45 -11.75
N THR A 104 -21.94 3.84 -10.80
CA THR A 104 -20.48 3.71 -10.83
C THR A 104 -20.07 2.44 -10.09
N SER A 105 -19.57 1.41 -10.78
CA SER A 105 -18.94 0.25 -10.13
C SER A 105 -17.43 0.34 -10.21
N THR A 106 -16.75 0.14 -9.07
CA THR A 106 -15.29 0.12 -8.95
C THR A 106 -14.81 -1.31 -8.74
N SER A 107 -14.05 -1.90 -9.67
CA SER A 107 -13.43 -3.21 -9.47
C SER A 107 -11.91 -3.09 -9.32
N ILE A 108 -11.30 -3.92 -8.47
CA ILE A 108 -9.85 -3.96 -8.22
C ILE A 108 -9.24 -4.99 -9.17
N VAL A 109 -8.23 -4.60 -9.95
CA VAL A 109 -7.58 -5.49 -10.94
C VAL A 109 -6.91 -6.71 -10.29
N ASN A 110 -6.28 -6.55 -9.12
CA ASN A 110 -5.51 -7.61 -8.44
C ASN A 110 -6.00 -7.84 -6.99
N GLN A 111 -7.26 -8.21 -6.85
CA GLN A 111 -7.92 -8.35 -5.54
C GLN A 111 -7.25 -9.39 -4.62
N SER A 112 -6.72 -10.48 -5.19
CA SER A 112 -6.04 -11.55 -4.44
C SER A 112 -4.78 -11.03 -3.72
N ILE A 113 -3.95 -10.24 -4.41
CA ILE A 113 -2.72 -9.64 -3.87
C ILE A 113 -3.08 -8.61 -2.79
N TYR A 114 -4.08 -7.77 -3.04
CA TYR A 114 -4.56 -6.79 -2.07
C TYR A 114 -5.03 -7.45 -0.76
N ILE A 115 -5.81 -8.54 -0.86
CA ILE A 115 -6.28 -9.30 0.30
C ILE A 115 -5.09 -9.88 1.07
N TYR A 116 -4.11 -10.45 0.37
CA TYR A 116 -2.92 -11.02 1.00
C TYR A 116 -2.10 -9.97 1.76
N VAL A 117 -1.81 -8.82 1.15
CA VAL A 117 -1.03 -7.77 1.80
C VAL A 117 -1.79 -7.24 3.02
N THR A 118 -3.07 -6.94 2.88
CA THR A 118 -3.88 -6.41 3.98
C THR A 118 -4.12 -7.41 5.11
N SER A 119 -4.18 -8.73 4.84
CA SER A 119 -4.30 -9.73 5.90
C SER A 119 -3.06 -9.79 6.78
N ARG A 120 -1.85 -9.67 6.20
CA ARG A 120 -0.59 -9.64 6.95
C ARG A 120 -0.46 -8.44 7.89
N PHE A 121 -0.93 -7.27 7.46
CA PHE A 121 -0.96 -6.08 8.32
C PHE A 121 -1.99 -6.16 9.46
N ARG A 122 -3.00 -7.05 9.36
CA ARG A 122 -3.96 -7.28 10.45
C ARG A 122 -3.46 -8.30 11.48
N GLU A 123 -2.54 -9.17 11.07
CA GLU A 123 -1.95 -10.21 11.92
C GLU A 123 -0.79 -9.70 12.79
N ALA A 124 -0.14 -8.59 12.38
CA ALA A 124 0.96 -7.93 13.08
C ALA A 124 0.48 -6.90 14.13
#